data_AF-A0A2J7QMV5-F1
#
_entry.id   AF-A0A2J7QMV5-F1
#
_cell.length_a   1.000
_cell.length_b   1.000
_cell.length_c   1.000
_cell.angle_alpha   90.00
_cell.angle_beta   90.00
_cell.angle_gamma   90.00
#
_symmetry.space_group_name_H-M   'P 1'
#
loop_
_entity.id
_entity.type
_entity.pdbx_description
1 polymer ?
#
loop_
_entity_poly.entity_id
_entity_poly.type
_entity_poly.pdbx_seq_one_letter_code
_entity_poly.pdbx_strand_id
1 'polypeptide(L)'
;MVYLYHYTSSDGYAGILVDGVIRRSTDTNRDAVLGKGVYLTALPPWTDDMKLLKNNWDGSSERRLLEKLDNLDYYIRFDSRDLPNVKRAPGKRDIWMVSYDIVLEEVPHEVCVRGNNVAVATRYGYL
;
A
#
# COMPACT_ATOMS: atom_id res chain seq x y z
N MET A 1 2.43 -18.05 -6.32
CA MET A 1 2.77 -17.36 -5.06
C MET A 1 3.34 -16.01 -5.43
N VAL A 2 2.77 -14.93 -4.90
CA VAL A 2 3.19 -13.55 -5.17
C VAL A 2 3.16 -12.78 -3.85
N TYR A 3 4.17 -11.95 -3.60
CA TYR A 3 4.14 -11.02 -2.48
C TYR A 3 3.33 -9.77 -2.86
N LEU A 4 2.45 -9.36 -1.95
CA LEU A 4 1.57 -8.22 -2.14
C LEU A 4 1.87 -7.15 -1.10
N TYR A 5 1.83 -5.89 -1.54
CA TYR A 5 2.25 -4.73 -0.76
C TYR A 5 1.10 -3.74 -0.64
N HIS A 6 0.83 -3.29 0.58
CA HIS A 6 0.01 -2.12 0.86
C HIS A 6 0.93 -0.97 1.23
N TYR A 7 1.06 0.03 0.35
CA TYR A 7 1.85 1.23 0.63
C TYR A 7 1.00 2.27 1.35
N THR A 8 1.61 2.99 2.30
CA THR A 8 0.94 4.01 3.08
C THR A 8 1.92 5.08 3.56
N SER A 9 1.39 6.19 4.05
CA SER A 9 2.15 7.27 4.67
C SER A 9 2.50 6.96 6.12
N SER A 10 3.35 7.80 6.74
CA SER A 10 3.65 7.66 8.18
C SER A 10 2.42 7.71 9.06
N ASP A 11 1.47 8.61 8.76
CA ASP A 11 0.22 8.74 9.53
C ASP A 11 -0.69 7.54 9.32
N GLY A 12 -0.82 7.08 8.06
CA GLY A 12 -1.59 5.89 7.73
C GLY A 12 -1.00 4.63 8.38
N TYR A 13 0.32 4.52 8.40
CA TYR A 13 1.04 3.47 9.10
C TYR A 13 0.77 3.49 10.61
N ALA A 14 0.91 4.63 11.26
CA ALA A 14 0.63 4.77 12.69
C ALA A 14 -0.82 4.40 13.03
N GLY A 15 -1.78 4.85 12.22
CA GLY A 15 -3.20 4.50 12.38
C GLY A 15 -3.45 3.00 12.24
N ILE A 16 -2.87 2.35 11.22
CA ILE A 16 -2.98 0.90 11.02
C ILE A 16 -2.42 0.12 12.21
N LEU A 17 -1.27 0.54 12.76
CA LEU A 17 -0.70 -0.12 13.94
C LEU A 17 -1.54 0.04 15.20
N VAL A 18 -2.07 1.23 15.43
CA VAL A 18 -2.93 1.50 16.60
C VAL A 18 -4.22 0.70 16.50
N ASP A 19 -4.82 0.65 15.32
CA ASP A 19 -6.09 -0.03 15.11
C ASP A 19 -5.96 -1.54 14.87
N GLY A 20 -4.75 -2.03 14.56
CA GLY A 20 -4.48 -3.43 14.21
C GLY A 20 -5.13 -3.87 12.89
N VAL A 21 -5.59 -2.94 12.05
CA VAL A 21 -6.40 -3.26 10.87
C VAL A 21 -6.12 -2.33 9.70
N ILE A 22 -6.02 -2.89 8.49
CA ILE A 22 -6.11 -2.15 7.24
C ILE A 22 -7.58 -2.12 6.82
N ARG A 23 -8.23 -0.97 7.01
CA ARG A 23 -9.63 -0.80 6.65
C ARG A 23 -9.79 -0.73 5.13
N ARG A 24 -10.79 -1.41 4.61
CA ARG A 24 -11.17 -1.33 3.20
C ARG A 24 -11.63 0.08 2.85
N SER A 25 -11.26 0.54 1.67
CA SER A 25 -11.84 1.75 1.10
C SER A 25 -13.33 1.52 0.83
N THR A 26 -14.18 2.40 1.37
CA THR A 26 -15.64 2.35 1.19
C THR A 26 -16.21 3.42 0.26
N ASP A 27 -15.40 4.44 -0.09
CA ASP A 27 -15.82 5.54 -0.96
C ASP A 27 -15.61 5.19 -2.44
N THR A 28 -16.67 4.67 -3.07
CA THR A 28 -16.68 4.29 -4.48
C THR A 28 -16.72 5.47 -5.46
N ASN A 29 -16.82 6.71 -4.97
CA ASN A 29 -16.87 7.91 -5.81
C ASN A 29 -15.50 8.57 -6.00
N ARG A 30 -14.53 8.31 -5.12
CA ARG A 30 -13.18 8.91 -5.19
C ARG A 30 -12.04 7.90 -5.05
N ASP A 31 -12.18 6.93 -4.15
CA ASP A 31 -11.06 6.09 -3.68
C ASP A 31 -11.21 4.61 -4.02
N ALA A 32 -12.35 4.19 -4.57
CA ALA A 32 -12.67 2.79 -4.89
C ALA A 32 -13.19 2.62 -6.33
N VAL A 33 -12.40 3.07 -7.31
CA VAL A 33 -12.69 2.93 -8.76
C VAL A 33 -12.94 1.47 -9.17
N LEU A 34 -12.39 0.50 -8.42
CA LEU A 34 -12.53 -0.93 -8.69
C LEU A 34 -13.43 -1.65 -7.65
N GLY A 35 -14.16 -0.90 -6.82
CA GLY A 35 -15.05 -1.42 -5.79
C GLY A 35 -14.51 -1.32 -4.36
N LYS A 36 -15.35 -1.63 -3.37
CA LYS A 36 -14.95 -1.55 -1.96
C LYS A 36 -13.94 -2.65 -1.63
N GLY A 37 -12.81 -2.30 -1.02
CA GLY A 37 -11.76 -3.26 -0.70
C GLY A 37 -10.48 -2.64 -0.16
N VAL A 38 -9.59 -3.49 0.34
CA VAL A 38 -8.19 -3.14 0.59
C VAL A 38 -7.41 -3.39 -0.70
N TYR A 39 -6.64 -2.38 -1.10
CA TYR A 39 -5.87 -2.37 -2.32
C TYR A 39 -4.40 -2.69 -2.05
N LEU A 40 -3.85 -3.53 -2.91
CA LEU A 40 -2.52 -4.09 -2.84
C LEU A 40 -1.87 -4.03 -4.23
N THR A 41 -0.57 -4.22 -4.30
CA THR A 41 0.16 -4.40 -5.56
C THR A 41 1.22 -5.47 -5.41
N ALA A 42 1.56 -6.17 -6.49
CA ALA A 42 2.75 -7.02 -6.57
C ALA A 42 4.02 -6.22 -6.90
N LEU A 43 3.92 -4.90 -7.11
CA LEU A 43 5.09 -4.04 -7.31
C LEU A 43 5.89 -3.89 -6.00
N PRO A 44 7.14 -4.38 -5.98
CA PRO A 44 7.95 -4.41 -4.77
C PRO A 44 8.52 -3.03 -4.39
N PRO A 45 9.02 -2.84 -3.16
CA PRO A 45 9.44 -1.52 -2.64
C PRO A 45 10.60 -0.88 -3.41
N TRP A 46 11.42 -1.67 -4.11
CA TRP A 46 12.48 -1.17 -5.00
C TRP A 46 11.98 -0.72 -6.37
N THR A 47 10.67 -0.71 -6.60
CA THR A 47 10.05 -0.11 -7.79
C THR A 47 10.19 1.41 -7.71
N ASP A 48 10.45 2.05 -8.85
CA ASP A 48 10.48 3.50 -8.98
C ASP A 48 9.21 4.19 -8.44
N ASP A 49 9.39 5.33 -7.78
CA ASP A 49 8.33 6.09 -7.11
C ASP A 49 7.23 6.49 -8.09
N MET A 50 7.61 7.04 -9.25
CA MET A 50 6.64 7.46 -10.25
C MET A 50 5.87 6.27 -10.83
N LYS A 51 6.51 5.10 -10.96
CA LYS A 51 5.83 3.88 -11.35
C LYS A 51 4.84 3.39 -10.29
N LEU A 52 5.19 3.42 -9.00
CA LEU A 52 4.28 3.08 -7.90
C LEU A 52 3.11 4.06 -7.80
N LEU A 53 3.39 5.37 -7.88
CA LEU A 53 2.37 6.42 -7.85
C LEU A 53 1.38 6.28 -9.01
N LYS A 54 1.87 6.06 -10.23
CA LYS A 54 1.00 5.83 -11.41
C LYS A 54 0.19 4.54 -11.28
N ASN A 55 0.76 3.50 -10.68
CA ASN A 55 0.02 2.27 -10.43
C ASN A 55 -1.18 2.51 -9.49
N ASN A 56 -0.96 3.27 -8.42
CA ASN A 56 -1.97 3.52 -7.39
C ASN A 56 -2.99 4.61 -7.81
N TRP A 57 -2.54 5.73 -8.40
CA TRP A 57 -3.35 6.92 -8.71
C TRP A 57 -3.34 7.31 -10.20
N ASP A 58 -3.55 6.34 -11.08
CA ASP A 58 -3.62 6.57 -12.53
C ASP A 58 -4.62 7.68 -12.92
N GLY A 59 -4.32 8.40 -14.00
CA GLY A 59 -5.10 9.54 -14.47
C GLY A 59 -4.88 10.86 -13.70
N SER A 60 -4.06 10.86 -12.65
CA SER A 60 -3.64 12.09 -11.98
C SER A 60 -2.53 12.80 -12.75
N SER A 61 -2.51 14.14 -12.71
CA SER A 61 -1.38 14.91 -13.23
C SER A 61 -0.11 14.59 -12.43
N GLU A 62 1.06 14.72 -13.06
CA GLU A 62 2.35 14.46 -12.43
C GLU A 62 2.53 15.25 -11.12
N ARG A 63 2.13 16.54 -11.12
CA ARG A 63 2.12 17.37 -9.92
C ARG A 63 1.31 16.75 -8.77
N ARG A 64 0.10 16.25 -9.04
CA ARG A 64 -0.75 15.59 -8.02
C ARG A 64 -0.19 14.25 -7.56
N LEU A 65 0.55 13.56 -8.41
CA LEU A 65 1.25 12.33 -8.03
C LEU A 65 2.39 12.64 -7.05
N LEU A 66 3.18 13.69 -7.34
CA LEU A 66 4.28 14.10 -6.47
C LEU A 66 3.80 14.56 -5.07
N GLU A 67 2.60 15.15 -4.98
CA GLU A 67 1.95 15.47 -3.71
C GLU A 67 1.58 14.23 -2.87
N LYS A 68 1.72 13.02 -3.42
CA LYS A 68 1.39 11.74 -2.76
C LYS A 68 2.60 10.87 -2.47
N LEU A 69 3.83 11.38 -2.68
CA LEU A 69 5.07 10.61 -2.48
C LEU A 69 5.18 10.00 -1.08
N ASP A 70 4.71 10.75 -0.07
CA ASP A 70 4.65 10.32 1.33
C ASP A 70 3.83 9.03 1.52
N ASN A 71 2.82 8.78 0.67
CA ASN A 71 2.02 7.54 0.73
C ASN A 71 2.79 6.28 0.29
N LEU A 72 4.08 6.41 -0.01
CA LEU A 72 4.97 5.29 -0.27
C LEU A 72 5.97 5.07 0.87
N ASP A 73 6.01 5.90 1.91
CA ASP A 73 7.05 5.85 2.96
C ASP A 73 7.07 4.55 3.76
N TYR A 74 5.93 3.87 3.85
CA TYR A 74 5.79 2.60 4.56
C TYR A 74 5.07 1.58 3.68
N TYR A 75 5.31 0.31 3.96
CA TYR A 75 4.53 -0.76 3.37
C TYR A 75 4.31 -1.93 4.31
N ILE A 76 3.18 -2.61 4.11
CA ILE A 76 2.87 -3.89 4.75
C ILE A 76 2.86 -4.96 3.67
N ARG A 77 3.68 -6.00 3.86
CA ARG A 77 3.85 -7.12 2.93
C ARG A 77 3.07 -8.34 3.39
N PHE A 78 2.38 -8.98 2.46
CA PHE A 78 1.64 -10.21 2.65
C PHE A 78 2.06 -11.26 1.62
N ASP A 79 1.93 -12.54 1.96
CA ASP A 79 1.86 -13.59 0.94
C ASP A 79 0.42 -13.68 0.43
N SER A 80 0.24 -13.64 -0.90
CA SER A 80 -1.05 -13.92 -1.57
C SER A 80 -1.79 -15.17 -1.07
N ARG A 81 -1.08 -16.20 -0.57
CA ARG A 81 -1.68 -17.45 -0.07
C ARG A 81 -2.41 -17.26 1.27
N ASP A 82 -1.98 -16.27 2.04
CA ASP A 82 -2.55 -15.96 3.36
C ASP A 82 -3.69 -14.94 3.26
N LEU A 83 -4.03 -14.50 2.05
CA LEU A 83 -5.12 -13.57 1.76
C LEU A 83 -6.26 -14.29 1.03
N PRO A 84 -7.25 -14.84 1.76
CA PRO A 84 -8.42 -15.48 1.16
C PRO A 84 -9.07 -14.59 0.10
N ASN A 85 -9.43 -15.18 -1.04
CA ASN A 85 -10.14 -14.51 -2.13
C ASN A 85 -9.46 -13.25 -2.68
N VAL A 86 -8.15 -13.07 -2.47
CA VAL A 86 -7.41 -11.98 -3.11
C VAL A 86 -7.45 -12.16 -4.63
N LYS A 87 -7.77 -11.08 -5.35
CA LYS A 87 -7.91 -11.11 -6.81
C LYS A 87 -7.16 -9.95 -7.43
N ARG A 88 -6.50 -10.22 -8.55
CA ARG A 88 -5.97 -9.17 -9.42
C ARG A 88 -7.11 -8.51 -10.16
N ALA A 89 -7.18 -7.18 -10.10
CA ALA A 89 -8.14 -6.40 -10.85
C ALA A 89 -7.83 -6.45 -12.36
N PRO A 90 -8.85 -6.39 -13.23
CA PRO A 90 -8.63 -6.32 -14.67
C PRO A 90 -7.97 -5.00 -15.07
N GLY A 91 -7.17 -5.03 -16.14
CA GLY A 91 -6.54 -3.83 -16.71
C GLY A 91 -5.02 -3.85 -16.71
N LYS A 92 -4.44 -2.70 -17.07
CA LYS A 92 -2.99 -2.52 -17.26
C LYS A 92 -2.22 -2.36 -15.94
N ARG A 93 -2.88 -1.91 -14.88
CA ARG A 93 -2.27 -1.67 -13.56
C ARG A 93 -2.10 -2.97 -12.81
N ASP A 94 -1.09 -3.04 -11.96
CA ASP A 94 -0.91 -4.14 -11.04
C ASP A 94 -1.60 -3.82 -9.72
N ILE A 95 -2.90 -4.13 -9.69
CA ILE A 95 -3.75 -3.91 -8.53
C ILE A 95 -4.35 -5.24 -8.12
N TRP A 96 -4.19 -5.57 -6.86
CA TRP A 96 -4.78 -6.71 -6.18
C TRP A 96 -5.72 -6.19 -5.10
N MET A 97 -6.80 -6.92 -4.84
CA MET A 97 -7.76 -6.50 -3.83
C MET A 97 -8.37 -7.65 -3.05
N VAL A 98 -8.70 -7.35 -1.80
CA VAL A 98 -9.58 -8.15 -0.95
C VAL A 98 -10.79 -7.30 -0.56
N SER A 99 -11.96 -7.92 -0.37
CA SER A 99 -13.23 -7.21 -0.09
C SER A 99 -13.50 -6.97 1.41
N TYR A 100 -12.57 -7.37 2.27
CA TYR A 100 -12.63 -7.29 3.73
C TYR A 100 -11.52 -6.39 4.26
N ASP A 101 -11.65 -6.01 5.53
CA ASP A 101 -10.61 -5.33 6.29
C ASP A 101 -9.54 -6.36 6.67
N ILE A 102 -8.26 -6.06 6.47
CA ILE A 102 -7.19 -6.99 6.85
C ILE A 102 -6.86 -6.75 8.32
N VAL A 103 -7.27 -7.69 9.18
CA VAL A 103 -6.89 -7.70 10.60
C VAL A 103 -5.47 -8.27 10.71
N LEU A 104 -4.53 -7.47 11.20
CA LEU A 104 -3.11 -7.80 11.17
C LEU A 104 -2.76 -9.01 12.06
N GLU A 105 -3.48 -9.21 13.15
CA GLU A 105 -3.28 -10.37 14.04
C GLU A 105 -3.69 -11.71 13.40
N GLU A 106 -4.58 -11.68 12.41
CA GLU A 106 -5.13 -12.89 11.77
C GLU A 106 -4.34 -13.30 10.52
N VAL A 107 -3.55 -12.38 9.95
CA VAL A 107 -2.87 -12.58 8.67
C VAL A 107 -1.37 -12.39 8.85
N PRO A 108 -0.53 -13.41 8.57
CA PRO A 108 0.92 -13.26 8.56
C PRO A 108 1.36 -12.11 7.64
N HIS A 109 2.18 -11.22 8.18
CA HIS A 109 2.59 -10.01 7.48
C HIS A 109 3.95 -9.51 7.96
N GLU A 110 4.58 -8.66 7.15
CA GLU A 110 5.76 -7.89 7.52
C GLU A 110 5.48 -6.40 7.36
N VAL A 111 5.89 -5.64 8.36
CA VAL A 111 5.78 -4.19 8.39
C VAL A 111 7.16 -3.58 8.14
N CYS A 112 7.25 -2.69 7.17
CA CYS A 112 8.52 -2.12 6.75
C CYS A 112 8.41 -0.62 6.47
N VAL A 113 9.49 0.10 6.80
CA VAL A 113 9.74 1.43 6.23
C VAL A 113 10.27 1.24 4.81
N ARG A 114 9.71 1.97 3.85
CA ARG A 114 10.26 2.05 2.50
C ARG A 114 11.42 3.03 2.52
N GLY A 115 12.62 2.50 2.71
CA GLY A 115 13.82 3.31 2.58
C GLY A 115 14.02 3.78 1.15
N ASN A 116 13.76 5.05 0.87
CA ASN A 116 14.45 5.78 -0.21
C ASN A 116 15.52 6.73 0.34
N ASN A 117 15.85 6.69 1.65
CA ASN A 117 16.94 7.47 2.23
C ASN A 117 17.47 6.85 3.54
N VAL A 118 18.57 6.10 3.47
CA VAL A 118 19.43 5.75 4.63
C VAL A 118 19.88 7.03 5.39
N ALA A 119 19.77 8.21 4.78
CA ALA A 119 20.11 9.51 5.36
C ALA A 119 19.12 10.05 6.41
N VAL A 120 17.85 9.62 6.45
CA VAL A 120 16.85 10.22 7.37
C VAL A 120 16.83 9.51 8.73
N ALA A 121 16.91 8.19 8.76
CA ALA A 121 16.95 7.42 10.02
C ALA A 121 18.21 7.76 10.87
N THR A 122 19.35 7.99 10.22
CA THR A 122 20.59 8.44 10.86
C THR A 122 20.52 9.89 11.36
N ARG A 123 19.74 10.76 10.70
CA ARG A 123 19.61 12.19 11.06
C ARG A 123 18.71 12.44 12.28
N TYR A 124 17.78 11.53 12.56
CA TYR A 124 16.84 11.64 13.67
C TYR A 124 17.09 10.62 14.82
N GLY A 125 18.21 9.87 14.76
CA GLY A 125 18.71 9.11 15.91
C GLY A 125 17.89 7.89 16.31
N TYR A 126 17.23 7.25 15.36
CA TYR A 126 16.49 5.99 15.60
C TYR A 126 17.34 4.72 15.32
N LEU A 127 18.63 4.90 15.03
CA LEU A 127 19.70 3.90 15.02
C LEU A 127 20.96 4.49 15.66
#